data_AF-X1F510-F1
#
_entry.id   AF-X1F510-F1
#
_cell.length_a   1.000
_cell.length_b   1.000
_cell.length_c   1.000
_cell.angle_alpha   90.00
_cell.angle_beta   90.00
_cell.angle_gamma   90.00
#
_symmetry.space_group_name_H-M   'P 1'
#
loop_
_entity.id
_entity.type
_entity.pdbx_description
1 polymer ?
#
loop_
_entity_poly.entity_id
_entity_poly.type
_entity_poly.pdbx_seq_one_letter_code
_entity_poly.pdbx_strand_id
1 'polypeptide(L)'
;MISDEAYENYLYDDAIHISPASLNGMQERTITLNAMSKLFSATGIRLGYVAAPTHIIDLMEKYQQYTIAGTNHAAQFGFIAALKMDSQFFDKILKDYNARRLFCYKRLS
;
A
#
# COMPACT_ATOMS: atom_id res chain seq x y z
N MET A 1 12.45 9.84 6.07
CA MET A 1 12.43 8.40 5.74
C MET A 1 11.34 8.16 4.71
N ILE A 2 11.57 7.24 3.76
CA ILE A 2 10.54 6.78 2.81
C ILE A 2 10.16 5.36 3.25
N SER A 3 8.87 5.13 3.44
CA SER A 3 8.29 3.86 3.87
C SER A 3 7.41 3.33 2.75
N ASP A 4 7.82 2.25 2.09
CA ASP A 4 6.99 1.55 1.10
C ASP A 4 6.17 0.47 1.81
N GLU A 5 4.88 0.75 1.95
CA GLU A 5 3.92 -0.04 2.71
C GLU A 5 2.92 -0.75 1.79
N ALA A 6 3.26 -0.94 0.50
CA ALA A 6 2.38 -1.59 -0.48
C ALA A 6 1.93 -3.02 -0.09
N TYR A 7 2.63 -3.66 0.84
CA TYR A 7 2.34 -5.01 1.34
C TYR A 7 1.86 -5.02 2.80
N GLU A 8 1.38 -3.91 3.36
CA GLU A 8 0.99 -3.79 4.78
C GLU A 8 0.00 -4.86 5.25
N ASN A 9 -0.88 -5.36 4.38
CA ASN A 9 -1.83 -6.42 4.71
C ASN A 9 -1.28 -7.85 4.54
N TYR A 10 -0.12 -8.04 3.90
CA TYR A 10 0.47 -9.35 3.63
C TYR A 10 1.33 -9.86 4.79
N LEU A 11 0.69 -10.06 5.93
CA LEU A 11 1.30 -10.49 7.18
C LEU A 11 1.05 -11.98 7.44
N TYR A 12 1.99 -12.64 8.11
CA TYR A 12 1.93 -14.07 8.47
C TYR A 12 2.47 -14.27 9.88
N ASP A 13 2.18 -15.41 10.50
CA ASP A 13 2.80 -15.84 11.76
C ASP A 13 2.63 -14.81 12.89
N ASP A 14 1.40 -14.30 13.06
CA ASP A 14 1.01 -13.26 14.04
C ASP A 14 1.76 -11.91 13.90
N ALA A 15 2.44 -11.70 12.77
CA ALA A 15 3.09 -10.42 12.49
C ALA A 15 2.07 -9.28 12.41
N ILE A 16 2.45 -8.12 12.94
CA ILE A 16 1.66 -6.89 12.91
C ILE A 16 2.45 -5.85 12.13
N HIS A 17 1.80 -5.23 11.14
CA HIS A 17 2.37 -4.06 10.47
C HIS A 17 2.32 -2.85 11.39
N ILE A 18 3.46 -2.20 11.58
CA ILE A 18 3.57 -0.93 12.28
C ILE A 18 4.09 0.08 11.28
N SER A 19 3.21 0.96 10.80
CA SER A 19 3.64 2.05 9.94
C SER A 19 4.65 2.91 10.70
N PRO A 20 5.83 3.21 10.14
CA PRO A 20 6.80 4.03 10.86
C PRO A 20 6.31 5.44 11.15
N ALA A 21 5.37 5.97 10.37
CA ALA A 21 4.73 7.24 10.65
C ALA A 21 3.94 7.25 11.97
N SER A 22 3.52 6.08 12.47
CA SER A 22 2.83 5.94 13.77
C SER A 22 3.76 6.02 14.99
N LEU A 23 5.08 5.94 14.79
CA LEU A 23 6.06 6.00 15.87
C LEU A 23 6.23 7.44 16.37
N ASN A 24 6.53 7.59 17.66
CA ASN A 24 6.70 8.91 18.27
C ASN A 24 7.77 9.75 17.55
N GLY A 25 7.39 10.95 17.11
CA GLY A 25 8.27 11.89 16.39
C GLY A 25 8.51 11.56 14.92
N MET A 26 7.92 10.49 14.38
CA MET A 26 8.16 10.03 13.00
C MET A 26 7.16 10.53 11.96
N GLN A 27 5.96 10.96 12.38
CA GLN A 27 4.92 11.48 11.48
C GLN A 27 5.44 12.61 10.57
N GLU A 28 6.14 13.60 11.14
CA GLU A 28 6.67 14.75 10.40
C GLU A 28 7.91 14.43 9.54
N ARG A 29 8.40 13.19 9.57
CA ARG A 29 9.67 12.78 8.95
C ARG A 29 9.54 11.53 8.09
N THR A 30 8.32 11.06 7.87
CA THR A 30 8.03 9.84 7.12
C THR A 30 7.17 10.15 5.91
N ILE A 31 7.59 9.65 4.75
CA ILE A 31 6.82 9.63 3.51
C ILE A 31 6.34 8.19 3.36
N THR A 32 5.05 7.95 3.56
CA THR A 32 4.44 6.62 3.43
C THR A 32 3.86 6.47 2.03
N LEU A 33 4.25 5.39 1.35
CA LEU A 33 3.81 5.02 0.01
C LEU A 33 2.96 3.77 0.08
N ASN A 34 1.88 3.72 -0.69
CA ASN A 34 1.05 2.53 -0.81
C ASN A 34 0.35 2.48 -2.18
N ALA A 35 -0.12 1.30 -2.59
CA ALA A 35 -0.67 1.10 -3.92
C ALA A 35 -1.72 -0.01 -3.99
N MET A 36 -2.73 0.19 -4.85
CA MET A 36 -3.74 -0.84 -5.15
C MET A 36 -3.15 -2.11 -5.78
N SER A 37 -1.98 -1.97 -6.42
CA SER A 37 -1.35 -3.04 -7.21
C SER A 37 -1.19 -4.34 -6.42
N LYS A 38 -0.90 -4.23 -5.12
CA LYS A 38 -0.63 -5.37 -4.25
C LYS A 38 -1.81 -5.68 -3.35
N LEU A 39 -2.46 -4.66 -2.78
CA LEU A 39 -3.67 -4.82 -1.96
C LEU A 39 -4.80 -5.54 -2.71
N PHE A 40 -5.09 -5.17 -3.95
CA PHE A 40 -6.29 -5.64 -4.66
C PHE A 40 -5.98 -6.44 -5.92
N SER A 41 -4.75 -6.98 -6.05
CA SER A 41 -4.28 -7.65 -7.28
C SER A 41 -4.49 -6.82 -8.55
N ALA A 42 -4.49 -5.49 -8.42
CA ALA A 42 -4.86 -4.53 -9.45
C ALA A 42 -3.62 -3.90 -10.13
N THR A 43 -2.61 -4.71 -10.47
CA THR A 43 -1.30 -4.23 -10.96
C THR A 43 -1.39 -3.35 -12.21
N GLY A 44 -2.36 -3.63 -13.08
CA GLY A 44 -2.62 -2.88 -14.31
C GLY A 44 -3.40 -1.57 -14.14
N ILE A 45 -4.00 -1.33 -12.96
CA ILE A 45 -4.81 -0.12 -12.71
C ILE A 45 -3.93 1.12 -12.47
N ARG A 46 -2.65 0.91 -12.12
CA ARG A 46 -1.62 1.97 -11.97
C ARG A 46 -2.04 3.10 -11.02
N LEU A 47 -2.62 2.74 -9.88
CA LEU A 47 -3.06 3.69 -8.87
C LEU A 47 -2.46 3.37 -7.49
N GLY A 48 -2.04 4.43 -6.80
CA GLY A 48 -1.53 4.41 -5.43
C GLY A 48 -1.62 5.80 -4.81
N TYR A 49 -1.10 5.94 -3.60
CA TYR A 49 -1.10 7.20 -2.87
C TYR A 49 0.21 7.38 -2.09
N VAL A 50 0.44 8.62 -1.70
CA VAL A 50 1.49 9.03 -0.76
C VAL A 50 0.86 9.82 0.38
N ALA A 51 1.32 9.55 1.60
CA ALA A 51 1.01 10.34 2.78
C ALA A 51 2.33 10.89 3.35
N ALA A 52 2.43 12.20 3.52
CA ALA A 52 3.64 12.89 3.97
C ALA A 52 3.27 14.26 4.59
N PRO A 53 4.22 14.95 5.25
CA PRO A 53 3.99 16.31 5.72
C PRO A 53 3.54 17.24 4.60
N THR A 54 2.63 18.18 4.90
CA THR A 54 2.00 19.06 3.90
C THR A 54 3.00 19.76 2.99
N HIS A 55 4.09 20.31 3.56
CA HIS A 55 5.12 21.01 2.79
C HIS A 55 5.85 20.11 1.76
N ILE A 56 5.88 18.78 1.97
CA ILE A 56 6.40 17.81 1.01
C ILE A 56 5.33 17.50 -0.05
N ILE A 57 4.08 17.29 0.37
CA ILE A 57 2.97 17.03 -0.55
C ILE A 57 2.79 18.19 -1.54
N ASP A 58 2.86 19.45 -1.08
CA ASP A 58 2.76 20.63 -1.95
C ASP A 58 3.83 20.65 -3.06
N LEU A 59 5.04 20.16 -2.76
CA LEU A 59 6.11 20.04 -3.76
C LEU A 59 5.86 18.87 -4.72
N MET A 60 5.37 17.73 -4.21
CA MET A 60 5.02 16.58 -5.03
C MET A 60 3.86 16.88 -5.98
N GLU A 61 2.82 17.59 -5.52
CA GLU A 61 1.68 18.01 -6.34
C GLU A 61 2.12 18.93 -7.48
N LYS A 62 2.98 19.92 -7.18
CA LYS A 62 3.57 20.77 -8.22
C LYS A 62 4.30 19.95 -9.27
N TYR A 63 5.15 19.00 -8.86
CA TYR A 63 5.84 18.12 -9.80
C TYR A 63 4.86 17.26 -10.62
N GLN A 64 3.91 16.60 -9.95
CA GLN A 64 2.90 15.74 -10.58
C GLN A 64 2.08 16.50 -11.64
N GLN A 65 1.72 17.75 -11.36
CA GLN A 65 0.98 18.61 -12.27
C GLN A 65 1.68 18.78 -13.62
N TYR A 66 3.02 18.86 -13.63
CA TYR A 66 3.82 19.05 -14.84
C TYR A 66 4.28 17.76 -15.51
N THR A 67 4.16 16.61 -14.84
CA THR A 67 4.58 15.32 -15.43
C THR A 67 3.44 14.43 -15.88
N ILE A 68 2.36 14.35 -15.10
CA ILE A 68 1.25 13.40 -15.33
C ILE A 68 -0.10 14.15 -15.35
N ALA A 69 -0.19 15.33 -14.74
CA ALA A 69 -1.38 16.20 -14.64
C ALA A 69 -2.61 15.60 -13.93
N GLY A 70 -2.60 14.31 -13.60
CA GLY A 70 -3.66 13.64 -12.86
C GLY A 70 -3.55 12.11 -12.96
N THR A 71 -4.38 11.40 -12.20
CA THR A 71 -4.46 9.93 -12.28
C THR A 71 -5.80 9.48 -12.88
N ASN A 72 -5.89 8.23 -13.30
CA ASN A 72 -7.09 7.69 -13.95
C ASN A 72 -8.34 7.91 -13.09
N HIS A 73 -9.30 8.68 -13.61
CA HIS A 73 -10.50 9.09 -12.88
C HIS A 73 -11.36 7.91 -12.44
N ALA A 74 -11.63 6.94 -13.32
CA ALA A 74 -12.43 5.76 -12.97
C ALA A 74 -11.73 4.89 -11.92
N ALA A 75 -10.40 4.76 -12.00
CA ALA A 75 -9.61 4.03 -11.00
C ALA A 75 -9.72 4.65 -9.61
N GLN A 76 -9.81 5.98 -9.49
CA GLN A 76 -9.96 6.67 -8.20
C GLN A 76 -11.25 6.25 -7.48
N PHE A 77 -12.38 6.15 -8.20
CA PHE A 77 -13.63 5.65 -7.61
C PHE A 77 -13.52 4.18 -7.17
N GLY A 78 -12.88 3.35 -8.00
CA GLY A 78 -12.59 1.96 -7.64
C GLY A 78 -11.75 1.86 -6.36
N PHE A 79 -10.76 2.74 -6.19
CA PHE A 79 -9.94 2.76 -4.99
C PHE A 79 -10.71 3.21 -3.75
N ILE A 80 -11.55 4.24 -3.87
CA ILE A 80 -12.41 4.68 -2.76
C ILE A 80 -13.33 3.55 -2.29
N ALA A 81 -13.91 2.78 -3.22
CA ALA A 81 -14.71 1.61 -2.88
C ALA A 81 -13.87 0.53 -2.18
N ALA A 82 -12.67 0.26 -2.71
CA ALA A 82 -11.76 -0.74 -2.16
C ALA A 82 -11.28 -0.39 -0.73
N LEU A 83 -11.00 0.88 -0.44
CA LEU A 83 -10.62 1.35 0.90
C LEU A 83 -11.73 1.23 1.95
N LYS A 84 -12.99 1.08 1.51
CA LYS A 84 -14.15 0.90 2.40
C LYS A 84 -14.51 -0.57 2.62
N MET A 85 -13.79 -1.49 1.99
CA MET A 85 -14.02 -2.93 2.17
C MET A 85 -13.58 -3.37 3.56
N ASP A 86 -14.26 -4.38 4.11
CA ASP A 86 -13.87 -4.96 5.38
C ASP A 86 -12.54 -5.71 5.28
N SER A 87 -11.77 -5.70 6.38
CA SER A 87 -10.53 -6.46 6.53
C SER A 87 -10.64 -7.95 6.16
N GLN A 88 -11.81 -8.56 6.36
CA GLN A 88 -12.11 -9.94 5.99
C GLN A 88 -11.91 -10.24 4.50
N PHE A 89 -11.90 -9.21 3.64
CA PHE A 89 -11.55 -9.35 2.23
C PHE A 89 -10.21 -10.06 2.03
N PHE A 90 -9.24 -9.83 2.92
CA PHE A 90 -7.90 -10.37 2.81
C PHE A 90 -7.77 -11.81 3.33
N ASP A 91 -8.68 -12.31 4.17
CA ASP A 91 -8.54 -13.60 4.86
C ASP A 91 -8.26 -14.77 3.89
N LYS A 92 -9.09 -14.88 2.84
CA LYS A 92 -8.92 -15.92 1.83
C LYS A 92 -7.63 -15.71 1.04
N ILE A 93 -7.31 -14.47 0.68
CA ILE A 93 -6.12 -14.13 -0.10
C ILE A 93 -4.86 -14.52 0.68
N LEU A 94 -4.77 -14.12 1.95
CA LEU A 94 -3.63 -14.41 2.82
C LEU A 94 -3.49 -15.91 3.07
N LYS A 95 -4.59 -16.64 3.25
CA LYS A 95 -4.57 -18.10 3.36
C LYS A 95 -3.97 -18.75 2.11
N ASP A 96 -4.40 -18.35 0.92
CA ASP A 96 -3.92 -18.89 -0.35
C ASP A 96 -2.43 -18.53 -0.57
N TYR A 97 -2.01 -17.31 -0.26
CA TYR A 97 -0.62 -16.89 -0.36
C TYR A 97 0.29 -17.60 0.66
N ASN A 98 -0.16 -17.81 1.90
CA ASN A 98 0.63 -18.52 2.91
C ASN A 98 0.83 -20.00 2.52
N ALA A 99 -0.19 -20.64 1.95
CA ALA A 99 -0.06 -22.01 1.44
C ALA A 99 1.03 -22.11 0.36
N ARG A 100 1.09 -21.15 -0.57
CA ARG A 100 2.13 -21.09 -1.61
C ARG A 100 3.51 -20.80 -1.02
N ARG A 101 3.62 -19.87 -0.07
CA ARG A 101 4.85 -19.56 0.67
C ARG A 101 5.43 -20.82 1.33
N LEU A 102 4.61 -21.55 2.08
CA LEU A 102 5.02 -22.76 2.79
C LEU A 102 5.39 -23.90 1.82
N PHE A 103 4.66 -24.03 0.71
CA PHE A 103 4.97 -25.01 -0.32
C PHE A 103 6.36 -24.79 -0.94
N CYS A 104 6.72 -23.54 -1.22
CA CYS A 104 8.05 -23.17 -1.74
C CYS A 104 9.12 -23.38 -0.67
N TYR A 105 8.88 -22.91 0.57
CA TYR A 105 9.84 -23.06 1.67
C TYR A 105 10.22 -24.53 1.90
N LYS A 106 9.23 -25.43 2.01
CA LYS A 106 9.44 -26.88 2.22
C LYS A 106 10.24 -27.59 1.12
N ARG A 107 10.34 -27.00 -0.08
CA ARG A 107 11.12 -27.56 -1.20
C ARG A 107 12.56 -27.07 -1.23
N LEU A 108 12.82 -25.93 -0.58
CA LEU A 108 14.12 -25.29 -0.55
C LEU A 108 14.86 -25.54 0.78
N SER A 109 14.15 -25.99 1.82
CA SER A 109 14.68 -26.53 3.08
C SER A 109 15.00 -28.02 2.96
#